data_AF-A0A7W5M179-F1
#
_entry.id   AF-A0A7W5M179-F1
#
_cell.length_a   1.000
_cell.length_b   1.000
_cell.length_c   1.000
_cell.angle_alpha   90.00
_cell.angle_beta   90.00
_cell.angle_gamma   90.00
#
_symmetry.space_group_name_H-M   'P 1'
#
loop_
_entity.id
_entity.type
_entity.pdbx_description
1 polymer ?
#
loop_
_entity_poly.entity_id
_entity_poly.type
_entity_poly.pdbx_seq_one_letter_code
_entity_poly.pdbx_strand_id
1 'polypeptide(L)'
;MTFEPETLAHDQLAVVQTAMSAEPELESSSISVSMVGRSVLLEGYVAGYVDREKATAIAASIVGPENVHDRMRDADKMADITSAR
;
A
#
# COMPACT_ATOMS: atom_id res chain seq x y z
N MET A 1 1.75 2.66 35.02
CA MET A 1 1.10 2.06 33.83
C MET A 1 1.30 3.04 32.70
N THR A 2 2.36 2.84 31.92
CA THR A 2 2.65 3.65 30.74
C THR A 2 1.75 3.15 29.62
N PHE A 3 0.80 3.98 29.21
CA PHE A 3 0.06 3.78 27.98
C PHE A 3 1.05 4.13 26.86
N GLU A 4 1.64 3.10 26.23
CA GLU A 4 2.48 3.25 25.06
C GLU A 4 1.57 3.41 23.83
N PRO A 5 1.34 4.63 23.31
CA PRO A 5 0.60 4.81 22.06
C PRO A 5 1.30 4.19 20.85
N GLU A 6 2.55 3.73 20.99
CA GLU A 6 3.37 3.15 19.92
C GLU A 6 2.80 1.83 19.36
N THR A 7 2.01 1.10 20.15
CA THR A 7 1.44 -0.19 19.72
C THR A 7 0.33 -0.06 18.68
N LEU A 8 -0.43 1.04 18.69
CA LEU A 8 -1.61 1.18 17.82
C LEU A 8 -1.22 1.32 16.34
N ALA A 9 -0.17 2.09 16.05
CA ALA A 9 0.34 2.25 14.68
C ALA A 9 1.00 0.96 14.16
N HIS A 10 1.67 0.23 15.05
CA HIS A 10 2.31 -1.04 14.70
C HIS A 10 1.27 -2.14 14.41
N ASP A 11 0.19 -2.17 15.18
CA ASP A 11 -0.93 -3.09 14.98
C ASP A 11 -1.62 -2.84 13.63
N GLN A 12 -1.95 -1.59 13.32
CA GLN A 12 -2.58 -1.22 12.05
C GLN A 12 -1.70 -1.60 10.84
N LEU A 13 -0.39 -1.33 10.90
CA LEU A 13 0.55 -1.70 9.84
C LEU A 13 0.64 -3.21 9.65
N ALA A 14 0.69 -3.98 10.75
CA ALA A 14 0.71 -5.44 10.71
C ALA A 14 -0.59 -6.00 10.08
N VAL A 15 -1.74 -5.42 10.40
CA VAL A 15 -3.02 -5.80 9.80
C VAL A 15 -3.04 -5.49 8.30
N VAL A 16 -2.57 -4.31 7.86
CA VAL A 16 -2.49 -3.97 6.43
C VAL A 16 -1.57 -4.93 5.69
N GLN A 17 -0.37 -5.19 6.21
CA GLN A 17 0.57 -6.14 5.59
C GLN A 17 0.00 -7.56 5.54
N THR A 18 -0.70 -7.99 6.58
CA THR A 18 -1.33 -9.32 6.63
C THR A 18 -2.42 -9.43 5.58
N ALA A 19 -3.30 -8.42 5.49
CA ALA A 19 -4.38 -8.41 4.51
C ALA A 19 -3.85 -8.36 3.07
N MET A 20 -2.79 -7.58 2.81
CA MET A 20 -2.13 -7.54 1.51
C MET A 20 -1.40 -8.85 1.16
N SER A 21 -0.76 -9.48 2.14
CA SER A 21 -0.10 -10.79 1.95
C SER A 21 -1.11 -11.92 1.79
N ALA A 22 -2.33 -11.75 2.30
CA ALA A 22 -3.42 -12.71 2.15
C ALA A 22 -4.05 -12.69 0.75
N GLU A 23 -3.80 -11.65 -0.06
CA GLU A 23 -4.27 -11.55 -1.43
C GLU A 23 -3.21 -12.10 -2.41
N PRO A 24 -3.34 -13.34 -2.90
CA PRO A 24 -2.35 -13.95 -3.79
C PRO A 24 -2.35 -13.34 -5.20
N GLU A 25 -3.42 -12.62 -5.57
CA GLU A 25 -3.52 -11.91 -6.84
C GLU A 25 -2.84 -10.53 -6.79
N LEU A 26 -2.50 -10.05 -5.58
CA LEU A 26 -1.79 -8.80 -5.37
C LEU A 26 -0.32 -9.12 -5.12
N GLU A 27 0.57 -8.57 -5.93
CA GLU A 27 2.02 -8.66 -5.68
C GLU A 27 2.45 -7.71 -4.56
N SER A 28 1.99 -8.00 -3.34
CA SER A 28 2.32 -7.27 -2.12
C SER A 28 3.83 -7.26 -1.83
N SER A 29 4.57 -8.23 -2.36
CA SER A 29 6.04 -8.26 -2.26
C SER A 29 6.73 -7.09 -2.96
N SER A 30 6.07 -6.45 -3.93
CA SER A 30 6.56 -5.25 -4.63
C SER A 30 5.99 -3.93 -4.06
N ILE A 31 5.07 -4.03 -3.09
CA ILE A 31 4.36 -2.91 -2.47
C ILE A 31 4.85 -2.77 -1.03
N SER A 32 5.49 -1.65 -0.73
CA SER A 32 5.90 -1.27 0.62
C SER A 32 4.82 -0.42 1.29
N VAL A 33 4.35 -0.88 2.44
CA VAL A 33 3.38 -0.17 3.27
C VAL A 33 4.11 0.51 4.43
N SER A 34 3.93 1.81 4.58
CA SER A 34 4.50 2.60 5.68
C SER A 34 3.42 3.40 6.38
N MET A 35 3.40 3.42 7.71
CA MET A 35 2.52 4.30 8.49
C MET A 35 3.18 5.64 8.74
N VAL A 36 2.50 6.73 8.36
CA VAL A 36 2.94 8.11 8.61
C VAL A 36 1.93 8.77 9.55
N GLY A 37 2.21 8.73 10.85
CA GLY A 37 1.31 9.25 11.88
C GLY A 37 0.01 8.44 11.99
N ARG A 38 -1.07 8.92 11.38
CA ARG A 38 -2.38 8.22 11.30
C ARG A 38 -2.73 7.74 9.90
N SER A 39 -1.89 8.03 8.91
CA SER A 39 -2.14 7.67 7.51
C SER A 39 -1.26 6.52 7.07
N VAL A 40 -1.79 5.66 6.17
CA VAL A 40 -1.03 4.62 5.47
C VAL A 40 -0.50 5.21 4.18
N LEU A 41 0.80 5.03 3.94
CA LEU A 41 1.46 5.30 2.68
C LEU A 41 1.74 3.98 1.97
N LEU A 42 1.19 3.85 0.76
CA LEU A 42 1.46 2.75 -0.15
C LEU A 42 2.50 3.20 -1.18
N GLU A 43 3.70 2.65 -1.10
CA GLU A 43 4.78 2.90 -2.06
C GLU A 43 5.18 1.59 -2.75
N GLY A 44 5.87 1.68 -3.89
CA GLY A 44 6.36 0.50 -4.61
C GLY A 44 5.86 0.44 -6.04
N TYR A 45 5.88 -0.76 -6.60
CA TYR A 45 5.50 -1.01 -7.99
C TYR A 45 4.30 -1.95 -8.05
N VAL A 46 3.29 -1.54 -8.82
CA VAL A 46 2.10 -2.33 -9.11
C VAL A 46 2.15 -2.78 -10.56
N ALA A 47 1.68 -4.00 -10.82
CA ALA A 47 1.60 -4.54 -12.18
C ALA A 47 0.59 -3.75 -13.03
N GLY A 48 -0.46 -3.20 -12.41
CA GLY A 48 -1.37 -2.28 -13.08
C GLY A 48 -2.42 -1.69 -12.15
N TYR A 49 -3.43 -1.06 -12.76
CA TYR A 49 -4.52 -0.38 -12.04
C TYR A 49 -5.30 -1.31 -11.10
N VAL A 50 -5.50 -2.57 -11.48
CA VAL A 50 -6.24 -3.56 -10.67
C VAL A 50 -5.54 -3.84 -9.34
N ASP A 51 -4.23 -4.08 -9.35
CA ASP A 51 -3.43 -4.24 -8.13
C ASP A 51 -3.50 -2.99 -7.25
N ARG A 52 -3.34 -1.81 -7.87
CA ARG A 52 -3.42 -0.53 -7.16
C ARG A 52 -4.76 -0.33 -6.46
N GLU A 53 -5.86 -0.63 -7.13
CA GLU A 53 -7.20 -0.54 -6.54
C GLU A 53 -7.37 -1.52 -5.38
N LYS A 54 -6.95 -2.79 -5.54
CA LYS A 54 -7.01 -3.78 -4.47
C LYS A 54 -6.19 -3.35 -3.26
N ALA A 55 -4.95 -2.95 -3.47
CA ALA A 55 -4.07 -2.46 -2.43
C ALA A 55 -4.67 -1.27 -1.67
N THR A 56 -5.21 -0.30 -2.41
CA THR A 56 -5.87 0.88 -1.85
C THR A 56 -7.13 0.50 -1.07
N ALA A 57 -7.94 -0.43 -1.59
CA ALA A 57 -9.16 -0.89 -0.94
C ALA A 57 -8.87 -1.61 0.39
N ILE A 58 -7.83 -2.45 0.44
CA ILE A 58 -7.39 -3.14 1.66
C ILE A 58 -6.95 -2.11 2.71
N ALA A 59 -6.08 -1.17 2.33
CA ALA A 59 -5.63 -0.12 3.24
C ALA A 59 -6.80 0.74 3.73
N ALA A 60 -7.71 1.13 2.83
CA ALA A 60 -8.88 1.93 3.14
C ALA A 60 -9.85 1.20 4.08
N SER A 61 -9.95 -0.12 4.00
CA SER A 61 -10.77 -0.92 4.91
C SER A 61 -10.22 -0.93 6.35
N ILE A 62 -8.95 -0.60 6.56
CA ILE A 62 -8.28 -0.67 7.87
C ILE A 62 -8.15 0.72 8.48
N VAL A 63 -7.61 1.69 7.73
CA VAL A 63 -7.35 3.05 8.23
C VAL A 63 -8.38 4.09 7.76
N GLY A 64 -9.26 3.73 6.82
CA GLY A 64 -10.19 4.63 6.18
C GLY A 64 -9.61 5.25 4.90
N PRO A 65 -10.42 5.44 3.83
CA PRO A 65 -9.95 5.95 2.54
C PRO A 65 -9.36 7.37 2.61
N GLU A 66 -9.78 8.17 3.59
CA GLU A 66 -9.24 9.51 3.86
C GLU A 66 -7.79 9.49 4.38
N ASN A 67 -7.37 8.37 4.96
CA ASN A 67 -6.05 8.17 5.55
C ASN A 67 -5.14 7.31 4.66
N VAL A 68 -5.54 7.00 3.43
CA VAL A 68 -4.71 6.23 2.49
C VAL A 68 -4.05 7.16 1.48
N HIS A 69 -2.72 7.11 1.45
CA HIS A 69 -1.91 7.81 0.46
C HIS A 69 -1.32 6.80 -0.52
N ASP A 70 -1.81 6.86 -1.75
CA ASP A 70 -1.25 6.11 -2.86
C ASP A 70 -0.07 6.86 -3.48
N ARG A 71 1.11 6.22 -3.45
CA ARG A 71 2.33 6.64 -4.15
C ARG A 71 2.95 5.50 -4.96
N MET A 72 2.16 4.47 -5.25
CA MET A 72 2.61 3.34 -6.06
C MET A 72 2.85 3.80 -7.50
N ARG A 73 3.83 3.18 -8.16
CA ARG A 73 4.16 3.46 -9.55
C ARG A 73 3.69 2.30 -10.41
N ASP A 74 3.00 2.61 -11.50
CA ASP A 74 2.65 1.61 -12.51
C ASP A 74 3.92 1.12 -13.20
N ALA A 75 4.22 -0.17 -13.08
CA ALA A 75 5.36 -0.79 -13.78
C ALA A 75 5.20 -0.70 -15.31
N ASP A 76 3.97 -0.61 -15.80
CA ASP A 76 3.59 -0.54 -17.22
C ASP A 76 4.16 0.70 -17.94
N LYS A 77 4.40 1.81 -17.23
CA LYS A 77 4.88 3.07 -17.84
C LYS A 77 6.31 3.03 -18.38
N MET A 78 7.05 1.93 -18.22
CA MET A 78 8.38 1.80 -18.84
C MET A 78 8.32 1.39 -20.33
N ALA A 79 7.15 1.02 -20.87
CA ALA A 79 7.02 0.65 -22.28
C ALA A 79 7.03 1.85 -23.26
N ASP A 80 6.62 3.05 -22.84
CA ASP A 80 6.41 4.18 -23.75
C ASP A 80 7.66 5.02 -24.09
N ILE A 81 8.77 4.93 -23.34
CA ILE A 81 9.94 5.79 -23.60
C ILE A 81 10.96 5.23 -24.61
N THR A 82 10.78 4.01 -25.12
CA THR A 82 11.66 3.44 -26.17
C THR A 82 11.17 3.75 -27.60
N SER A 83 10.10 4.54 -27.77
CA SER A 83 9.60 4.91 -29.10
C SER A 83 9.53 6.43 -29.31
N ALA A 84 10.66 7.11 -29.08
CA ALA A 84 10.90 8.44 -29.63
C ALA A 84 12.17 8.41 -30.50
N ARG A 85 11.98 7.83 -31.68
CA ARG A 85 12.58 8.11 -33.00
C ARG A 85 13.92 8.86 -33.08
#